data_AF-A0AAU9NI10-F1
#
_entry.id   AF-A0AAU9NI10-F1
#
_cell.length_a   1.000
_cell.length_b   1.000
_cell.length_c   1.000
_cell.angle_alpha   90.00
_cell.angle_beta   90.00
_cell.angle_gamma   90.00
#
_symmetry.space_group_name_H-M   'P 1'
#
loop_
_entity.id
_entity.type
_entity.pdbx_description
1 polymer ?
#
loop_
_entity_poly.entity_id
_entity_poly.type
_entity_poly.pdbx_seq_one_letter_code
_entity_poly.pdbx_strand_id
1 'polypeptide(L)'
;MKVNPDNKTVAAMDVLVPKVGELIGGSQREENYEVIKERILEMGLPLEPYEWYLDLRRYGTVKHSGFGLGFERMILFATGIDNIRDVIPFPRFPGRADL
;
A
#
# COMPACT_ATOMS: atom_id res chain seq x y z
N MET A 1 -8.23 -3.80 2.07
CA MET A 1 -8.72 -3.23 0.79
C MET A 1 -10.22 -3.48 0.72
N LYS A 2 -11.00 -2.68 -0.01
CA LYS A 2 -12.45 -2.87 -0.13
C LYS A 2 -12.76 -4.25 -0.71
N VAL A 3 -13.58 -5.05 -0.03
CA VAL A 3 -14.06 -6.35 -0.54
C VAL A 3 -15.06 -6.10 -1.66
N ASN A 4 -14.86 -6.77 -2.80
CA ASN A 4 -15.76 -6.65 -3.94
C ASN A 4 -17.06 -7.46 -3.72
N PRO A 5 -18.15 -7.14 -4.44
CA PRO A 5 -19.42 -7.86 -4.30
C PRO A 5 -19.34 -9.37 -4.58
N ASP A 6 -18.27 -9.83 -5.25
CA ASP A 6 -18.04 -11.25 -5.51
C ASP A 6 -17.56 -12.03 -4.27
N ASN A 7 -17.22 -11.34 -3.18
CA ASN A 7 -16.60 -11.88 -1.97
C ASN A 7 -15.34 -12.74 -2.23
N LYS A 8 -14.70 -12.56 -3.38
CA LYS A 8 -13.51 -13.30 -3.82
C LYS A 8 -12.32 -12.37 -4.05
N THR A 9 -12.59 -11.15 -4.50
CA THR A 9 -11.57 -10.17 -4.86
C THR A 9 -11.72 -8.89 -4.06
N VAL A 10 -10.75 -8.00 -4.20
CA VAL A 10 -10.73 -6.68 -3.58
C VAL A 10 -10.52 -5.61 -4.64
N ALA A 11 -10.93 -4.38 -4.36
CA ALA A 11 -10.73 -3.23 -5.23
C ALA A 11 -9.27 -2.72 -5.16
N ALA A 12 -8.33 -3.57 -5.58
CA ALA A 12 -6.90 -3.28 -5.71
C ALA A 12 -6.57 -2.84 -7.13
N MET A 13 -5.47 -2.11 -7.29
CA MET A 13 -4.90 -1.78 -8.58
C MET A 13 -3.38 -1.68 -8.48
N ASP A 14 -2.70 -2.08 -9.56
CA ASP A 14 -1.27 -1.95 -9.74
C ASP A 14 -0.99 -1.34 -11.12
N VAL A 15 -0.09 -0.36 -11.19
CA VAL A 15 0.40 0.23 -12.44
C VAL A 15 1.75 -0.38 -12.76
N LEU A 16 1.78 -1.17 -13.84
CA LEU A 16 2.99 -1.84 -14.30
C LEU A 16 3.64 -1.04 -15.44
N VAL A 17 4.94 -0.78 -15.33
CA VAL A 17 5.74 -0.10 -16.35
C VAL A 17 6.85 -1.02 -16.88
N PRO A 18 7.33 -0.82 -18.11
CA PRO A 18 8.43 -1.61 -18.67
C PRO A 18 9.68 -1.59 -17.80
N LYS A 19 10.40 -2.71 -17.77
CA LYS A 19 11.66 -2.96 -17.02
C LYS A 19 11.55 -2.93 -15.48
N VAL A 20 10.84 -1.97 -14.91
CA VAL A 20 10.73 -1.78 -13.45
C VAL A 20 9.69 -2.70 -12.82
N GLY A 21 8.64 -3.06 -13.56
CA GLY A 21 7.47 -3.76 -13.03
C GLY A 21 6.50 -2.79 -12.39
N GLU A 22 6.00 -3.09 -11.19
CA GLU A 22 5.08 -2.20 -10.46
C GLU A 22 5.71 -0.84 -10.12
N LEU A 23 5.05 0.25 -10.49
CA LEU A 23 5.47 1.60 -10.13
C LEU A 23 4.55 2.21 -9.05
N ILE A 24 3.24 1.97 -9.19
CA ILE A 24 2.21 2.47 -8.29
C ILE A 24 1.34 1.29 -7.87
N GLY A 25 1.08 1.18 -6.57
CA GLY A 25 0.12 0.24 -6.01
C GLY A 25 -0.94 1.00 -5.20
N GLY A 26 -2.21 0.59 -5.30
CA GLY A 26 -3.27 1.26 -4.57
C GLY A 26 -4.55 0.45 -4.44
N SER A 27 -5.52 1.04 -3.76
CA SER A 27 -6.84 0.41 -3.59
C SER A 27 -7.89 1.42 -3.12
N GLN A 28 -9.16 1.06 -3.34
CA GLN A 28 -10.22 1.59 -2.49
C GLN A 28 -10.08 1.01 -1.09
N ARG A 29 -10.22 1.86 -0.08
CA ARG A 29 -10.14 1.45 1.33
C ARG A 29 -11.50 0.93 1.78
N GLU A 30 -11.49 -0.08 2.65
CA GLU A 30 -12.74 -0.60 3.21
C GLU A 30 -13.35 0.46 4.13
N GLU A 31 -14.50 0.99 3.73
CA GLU A 31 -15.27 1.95 4.50
C GLU A 31 -16.28 1.29 5.45
N ASN A 32 -16.63 0.01 5.27
CA ASN A 32 -17.54 -0.69 6.17
C ASN A 32 -16.80 -1.13 7.46
N TYR A 33 -17.25 -0.61 8.61
CA TYR A 33 -16.68 -0.89 9.92
C TYR A 33 -16.62 -2.39 10.27
N GLU A 34 -17.72 -3.12 10.06
CA GLU A 34 -17.77 -4.54 10.43
C GLU A 34 -16.84 -5.37 9.56
N VAL A 35 -16.82 -5.10 8.25
CA VAL A 35 -15.94 -5.81 7.31
C VAL A 35 -14.47 -5.56 7.65
N ILE A 36 -14.06 -4.32 7.89
CA ILE A 36 -12.65 -4.05 8.21
C ILE A 36 -12.23 -4.63 9.57
N LYS A 37 -13.12 -4.61 10.56
CA LYS A 37 -12.88 -5.23 11.87
C LYS A 37 -12.71 -6.75 11.75
N GLU A 38 -13.61 -7.42 11.01
CA GLU A 38 -13.52 -8.85 10.75
C GLU A 38 -12.20 -9.20 10.04
N ARG A 39 -11.79 -8.43 9.02
CA ARG A 39 -10.51 -8.63 8.34
C ARG A 39 -9.30 -8.51 9.25
N ILE A 40 -9.29 -7.56 10.19
CA ILE A 40 -8.19 -7.41 11.17
C ILE A 40 -8.10 -8.68 12.04
N LEU A 41 -9.25 -9.19 12.50
CA LEU A 41 -9.32 -10.41 13.31
C LEU A 41 -8.92 -11.66 12.52
N GLU A 42 -9.37 -11.80 11.26
CA GLU A 42 -8.99 -12.91 10.37
C GLU A 42 -7.46 -12.97 10.13
N MET A 43 -6.80 -11.81 10.10
CA MET A 43 -5.34 -11.71 9.95
C MET A 43 -4.58 -11.95 11.26
N GLY A 44 -5.27 -12.25 12.37
CA GLY A 44 -4.66 -12.47 13.68
C GLY A 44 -4.07 -11.21 14.32
N LEU A 45 -4.54 -10.03 13.92
CA LEU A 45 -4.05 -8.76 14.44
C LEU A 45 -4.91 -8.30 15.64
N PRO A 46 -4.31 -7.75 16.71
CA PRO A 46 -5.05 -7.20 17.84
C PRO A 46 -5.84 -5.95 17.41
N LEU A 47 -7.01 -5.72 17.99
CA LEU A 47 -7.85 -4.56 17.64
C LEU A 47 -7.39 -3.27 18.29
N GLU A 48 -6.83 -3.30 19.52
CA GLU A 48 -6.53 -2.08 20.27
C GLU A 48 -5.65 -1.07 19.50
N PRO A 49 -4.57 -1.49 18.79
CA PRO A 49 -3.74 -0.55 18.04
C PRO A 49 -4.44 0.10 16.84
N TYR A 50 -5.54 -0.49 16.36
CA TYR A 50 -6.30 -0.04 15.19
C TYR A 50 -7.57 0.73 15.56
N GLU A 51 -7.88 0.91 16.84
CA GLU A 51 -9.14 1.52 17.28
C GLU A 51 -9.34 2.92 16.68
N TRP A 52 -8.30 3.75 16.68
CA TRP A 52 -8.33 5.07 16.04
C TRP A 52 -8.58 5.00 14.52
N TYR A 53 -8.11 3.93 13.87
CA TYR A 53 -8.28 3.73 12.43
C TYR A 53 -9.68 3.20 12.10
N LEU A 54 -10.25 2.43 13.02
CA LEU A 54 -11.64 1.99 12.97
C LEU A 54 -12.61 3.15 13.25
N ASP A 55 -12.24 4.12 14.08
CA ASP A 55 -13.02 5.34 14.32
C ASP A 55 -13.25 6.17 13.04
N LEU A 56 -12.31 6.12 12.08
CA LEU A 56 -12.49 6.72 10.75
C LEU A 56 -13.68 6.11 9.98
N ARG A 57 -14.16 4.93 10.40
CA ARG A 57 -15.35 4.27 9.85
C ARG A 57 -16.61 4.52 10.69
N ARG A 58 -16.45 4.87 11.98
CA ARG A 58 -17.57 5.16 12.90
C ARG A 58 -18.10 6.58 12.75
N TYR A 59 -17.21 7.56 12.55
CA TYR A 59 -17.59 8.98 12.61
C TYR A 59 -17.53 9.65 11.22
N GLY A 60 -18.60 9.49 10.44
CA GLY A 60 -18.75 10.19 9.16
C GLY A 60 -17.91 9.62 8.02
N THR A 61 -17.88 8.28 7.91
CA THR A 61 -17.08 7.61 6.88
C THR A 61 -17.56 7.90 5.46
N VAL A 62 -16.64 7.77 4.51
CA VAL A 62 -16.89 8.00 3.08
C VAL A 62 -16.18 6.95 2.24
N LYS A 63 -16.63 6.76 1.00
CA LYS A 63 -15.86 6.00 0.01
C LYS A 63 -14.59 6.78 -0.33
N HIS A 64 -13.43 6.17 -0.08
CA HIS A 64 -12.13 6.80 -0.31
C HIS A 64 -11.12 5.79 -0.88
N SER A 65 -10.23 6.30 -1.71
CA SER A 65 -9.19 5.53 -2.39
C SER A 65 -7.86 6.26 -2.30
N GLY A 66 -6.77 5.53 -2.43
CA GLY A 66 -5.44 6.11 -2.48
C GLY A 66 -4.42 5.11 -3.02
N PHE A 67 -3.22 5.61 -3.27
CA PHE A 67 -2.12 4.83 -3.83
C PHE A 67 -0.79 5.28 -3.23
N GLY A 68 0.23 4.44 -3.41
CA GLY A 68 1.62 4.76 -3.12
C GLY A 68 2.44 4.70 -4.39
N LEU A 69 3.44 5.56 -4.49
CA LEU A 69 4.42 5.60 -5.58
C LEU A 69 5.78 5.26 -5.00
N GLY A 70 6.48 4.28 -5.57
CA GLY A 70 7.89 4.04 -5.23
C GLY A 70 8.76 5.12 -5.85
N PHE A 71 9.20 6.10 -5.06
CA PHE A 71 9.94 7.27 -5.58
C PHE A 71 11.25 6.86 -6.27
N GLU A 72 12.03 5.97 -5.66
CA GLU A 72 13.27 5.45 -6.25
C GLU A 72 12.98 4.64 -7.53
N ARG A 73 11.88 3.88 -7.57
CA ARG A 73 11.46 3.14 -8.78
C ARG A 73 11.05 4.10 -9.91
N MET A 74 10.46 5.24 -9.58
CA MET A 74 10.16 6.30 -10.54
C MET A 74 11.45 6.90 -11.12
N ILE A 75 12.47 7.17 -10.28
CA ILE A 75 13.76 7.67 -10.74
C ILE A 75 14.44 6.63 -11.63
N LEU A 76 14.43 5.35 -11.23
CA LEU A 76 14.92 4.22 -12.04
C LEU A 76 14.29 4.23 -13.43
N PHE A 77 12.96 4.33 -13.50
CA PHE A 77 12.22 4.40 -14.75
C PHE A 77 12.59 5.64 -15.60
N ALA A 78 12.66 6.82 -14.97
CA ALA A 78 12.89 8.08 -15.66
C ALA A 78 14.33 8.23 -16.18
N THR A 79 15.30 7.67 -15.47
CA THR A 79 16.74 7.80 -15.78
C THR A 79 17.30 6.63 -16.59
N GLY A 80 16.65 5.46 -16.53
CA GLY A 80 17.14 4.24 -17.15
C GLY A 80 18.32 3.58 -16.42
N ILE A 81 18.66 4.05 -15.21
CA ILE A 81 19.61 3.38 -14.31
C ILE A 81 19.05 2.00 -13.94
N ASP A 82 19.87 0.96 -13.87
CA ASP A 82 19.38 -0.41 -13.63
C ASP A 82 19.24 -0.77 -12.14
N ASN A 83 20.07 -0.19 -11.26
CA ASN A 83 20.11 -0.55 -9.84
C ASN A 83 19.42 0.51 -8.97
N ILE A 84 18.47 0.08 -8.13
CA ILE A 84 17.76 0.97 -7.19
C ILE A 84 18.68 1.65 -6.16
N ARG A 85 19.89 1.11 -5.96
CA ARG A 85 20.88 1.70 -5.06
C ARG A 85 21.55 2.96 -5.63
N ASP A 86 21.52 3.11 -6.95
CA ASP A 86 22.20 4.20 -7.65
C ASP A 86 21.28 5.41 -7.89
N VAL A 87 20.01 5.31 -7.49
CA VAL A 87 19.00 6.38 -7.62
C VAL A 87 18.72 7.10 -6.29
N ILE A 88 19.44 6.75 -5.23
CA ILE A 88 19.40 7.40 -3.92
C ILE A 88 20.84 7.65 -3.44
N PRO A 89 21.17 8.80 -2.83
CA PRO A 89 22.56 9.13 -2.50
C PRO A 89 23.25 8.12 -1.56
N PHE A 90 22.53 7.65 -0.54
CA PHE A 90 23.05 6.78 0.51
C PHE A 90 22.11 5.58 0.71
N PRO A 91 22.18 4.55 -0.16
CA PRO A 91 21.25 3.43 -0.11
C PRO A 91 21.38 2.64 1.20
N ARG A 92 20.27 2.05 1.65
CA ARG A 92 20.21 1.19 2.83
C ARG A 92 19.68 -0.18 2.44
N PHE A 93 20.39 -1.23 2.81
CA PHE A 93 20.01 -2.62 2.55
C PHE A 93 20.73 -3.56 3.53
N PRO A 94 20.32 -4.84 3.68
CA PRO A 94 20.94 -5.76 4.64
C PRO A 94 22.47 -5.79 4.51
N GLY A 95 23.16 -5.54 5.63
CA GLY A 95 24.63 -5.46 5.68
C GLY A 95 25.24 -4.10 5.31
N ARG A 96 24.44 -3.08 4.97
CA ARG A 96 24.96 -1.75 4.60
C ARG A 96 24.11 -0.59 5.15
N ALA A 97 24.74 0.24 5.99
CA ALA A 97 24.13 1.42 6.60
C ALA A 97 25.10 2.61 6.80
N ASP A 98 26.25 2.57 6.13
CA ASP A 98 27.27 3.63 6.08
C ASP A 98 26.83 4.82 5.21
N LEU A 99 27.55 5.94 5.31
CA LEU A 99 27.44 7.02 4.31
C LEU A 99 28.01 6.51 2.99
#